data_AF-A0A925GNK8-F1
#
_entry.id   AF-A0A925GNK8-F1
#
_cell.length_a   1.000
_cell.length_b   1.000
_cell.length_c   1.000
_cell.angle_alpha   90.00
_cell.angle_beta   90.00
_cell.angle_gamma   90.00
#
_symmetry.space_group_name_H-M   'P 1'
#
loop_
_entity.id
_entity.type
_entity.pdbx_description
1 polymer ?
#
loop_
_entity_poly.entity_id
_entity_poly.type
_entity_poly.pdbx_seq_one_letter_code
_entity_poly.pdbx_strand_id
1 'polypeptide(L)'
;MGTIIGQLFSFLLYAAAQVFFVRNLELWHYAFCYVYVAFLLLLPFETDSVLLLVLGFAAGLVMDVFYDTLGIHAAACVLMTFLRPGVIRLITPRSDLDEGTQLSLKSMGPPWVLSYAVVLVFIHHAFLFFLEAANGSL
;
A
#
# COMPACT_ATOMS: atom_id res chain seq x y z
N MET A 1 13.51 -3.77 18.45
CA MET A 1 13.58 -5.10 17.81
C MET A 1 12.21 -5.74 17.60
N GLY A 2 11.32 -5.80 18.61
CA GLY A 2 9.99 -6.42 18.47
C GLY A 2 9.12 -5.87 17.33
N THR A 3 9.17 -4.55 17.08
CA THR A 3 8.35 -3.91 16.03
C THR A 3 8.76 -4.30 14.61
N ILE A 4 10.07 -4.42 14.33
CA ILE A 4 10.58 -4.78 12.99
C ILE A 4 10.24 -6.24 12.66
N ILE A 5 10.39 -7.13 13.64
CA ILE A 5 10.02 -8.55 13.48
C ILE A 5 8.51 -8.67 13.19
N GLY A 6 7.68 -7.90 13.90
CA GLY A 6 6.25 -7.83 13.65
C GLY A 6 5.92 -7.35 12.23
N GLN A 7 6.57 -6.28 11.76
CA GLN A 7 6.39 -5.77 10.41
C GLN A 7 6.80 -6.79 9.34
N LEU A 8 7.93 -7.47 9.54
CA LEU A 8 8.38 -8.53 8.63
C LEU A 8 7.38 -9.69 8.59
N PHE A 9 6.90 -10.14 9.74
CA PHE A 9 5.88 -11.18 9.82
C PHE A 9 4.58 -10.76 9.12
N SER A 10 4.10 -9.53 9.37
CA SER A 10 2.93 -8.98 8.69
C SER A 10 3.14 -8.92 7.18
N PHE A 11 4.30 -8.45 6.72
CA PHE A 11 4.63 -8.43 5.29
C PHE A 11 4.54 -9.83 4.68
N LEU A 12 5.21 -10.81 5.28
CA LEU A 12 5.21 -12.19 4.82
C LEU A 12 3.79 -12.77 4.79
N LEU A 13 2.96 -12.48 5.80
CA LEU A 13 1.57 -12.92 5.86
C LEU A 13 0.75 -12.34 4.70
N TYR A 14 0.82 -11.02 4.48
CA TYR A 14 0.11 -10.36 3.38
C TYR A 14 0.60 -10.81 2.01
N ALA A 15 1.92 -10.98 1.84
CA ALA A 15 2.51 -11.47 0.59
C ALA A 15 2.12 -12.91 0.31
N ALA A 16 2.20 -13.80 1.30
CA ALA A 16 1.76 -15.18 1.17
C ALA A 16 0.26 -15.27 0.87
N ALA A 17 -0.57 -14.49 1.56
CA ALA A 17 -2.00 -14.42 1.28
C ALA A 17 -2.27 -14.00 -0.17
N GLN A 18 -1.55 -12.98 -0.67
CA GLN A 18 -1.67 -12.51 -2.05
C GLN A 18 -1.28 -13.59 -3.06
N VAL A 19 -0.11 -14.20 -2.90
CA VAL A 19 0.48 -15.10 -3.89
C VAL A 19 -0.22 -16.45 -3.93
N PHE A 20 -0.56 -17.03 -2.76
CA PHE A 20 -1.12 -18.38 -2.70
C PHE A 20 -2.64 -18.43 -2.82
N PHE A 21 -3.34 -17.42 -2.30
CA PHE A 21 -4.81 -17.43 -2.28
C PHE A 21 -5.35 -16.47 -3.33
N VAL A 22 -5.07 -15.17 -3.18
CA VAL A 22 -5.74 -14.13 -3.98
C VAL A 22 -5.38 -14.21 -5.47
N ARG A 23 -4.15 -14.58 -5.81
CA ARG A 23 -3.74 -14.79 -7.21
C ARG A 23 -4.58 -15.86 -7.92
N ASN A 24 -5.04 -16.89 -7.19
CA ASN A 24 -5.86 -17.96 -7.74
C ASN A 24 -7.37 -17.66 -7.66
N LEU A 25 -7.75 -16.55 -6.99
CA LEU A 25 -9.12 -16.06 -7.00
C LEU A 25 -9.33 -15.25 -8.27
N GLU A 26 -9.54 -15.95 -9.38
CA GLU A 26 -10.02 -15.34 -10.62
C GLU A 26 -11.45 -14.84 -10.39
N LEU A 27 -11.59 -13.64 -9.83
CA LEU A 27 -12.88 -12.98 -9.74
C LEU A 27 -13.30 -12.54 -11.15
N TRP A 28 -14.00 -13.44 -11.86
CA TRP A 28 -14.68 -13.19 -13.13
C TRP A 28 -13.75 -12.76 -14.28
N HIS A 29 -12.45 -13.12 -14.19
CA HIS A 29 -11.40 -12.73 -15.15
C HIS A 29 -11.25 -11.21 -15.38
N TYR A 30 -11.82 -10.38 -14.49
CA TYR A 30 -11.83 -8.91 -14.62
C TYR A 30 -11.43 -8.18 -13.33
N ALA A 31 -11.64 -8.77 -12.15
CA ALA A 31 -11.37 -8.11 -10.89
C ALA A 31 -10.04 -8.59 -10.29
N PHE A 32 -9.06 -7.70 -10.27
CA PHE A 32 -7.79 -7.90 -9.57
C PHE A 32 -7.88 -7.34 -8.16
N CYS A 33 -7.49 -8.14 -7.17
CA CYS A 33 -7.43 -7.72 -5.77
C CYS A 33 -5.98 -7.79 -5.28
N TYR A 34 -5.39 -6.63 -5.01
CA TYR A 34 -4.01 -6.51 -4.53
C TYR A 34 -3.95 -6.29 -3.01
N VAL A 35 -4.32 -7.32 -2.24
CA VAL A 35 -4.41 -7.29 -0.76
C VAL A 35 -3.08 -6.95 -0.10
N TYR A 36 -1.95 -7.27 -0.74
CA TYR A 36 -0.62 -6.93 -0.22
C TYR A 36 -0.42 -5.41 0.00
N VAL A 37 -1.15 -4.56 -0.71
CA VAL A 37 -1.14 -3.10 -0.53
C VAL A 37 -1.55 -2.70 0.88
N ALA A 38 -2.42 -3.50 1.52
CA ALA A 38 -2.86 -3.25 2.90
C ALA A 38 -1.69 -3.23 3.89
N PHE A 39 -0.64 -4.05 3.68
CA PHE A 39 0.57 -4.01 4.51
C PHE A 39 1.17 -2.60 4.55
N LEU A 40 1.32 -1.95 3.39
CA LEU A 40 1.90 -0.62 3.28
C LEU A 40 0.99 0.46 3.88
N LEU A 41 -0.33 0.31 3.74
CA LEU A 41 -1.30 1.26 4.31
C LEU A 41 -1.32 1.21 5.84
N LEU A 42 -1.17 0.01 6.41
CA LEU A 42 -1.26 -0.27 7.86
C LEU A 42 0.05 -0.02 8.61
N LEU A 43 1.15 0.34 7.93
CA LEU A 43 2.37 0.73 8.60
C LEU A 43 2.13 1.92 9.56
N PRO A 44 2.91 2.07 10.64
CA PRO A 44 2.81 3.25 11.51
C PRO A 44 2.96 4.55 10.73
N PHE A 45 2.27 5.61 11.14
CA PHE A 45 2.32 6.92 10.46
C PHE A 45 3.63 7.65 10.73
N GLU A 46 4.30 7.29 11.82
CA GLU A 46 5.61 7.77 12.25
C GLU A 46 6.77 7.07 11.53
N THR A 47 6.47 6.15 10.60
CA THR A 47 7.50 5.48 9.80
C THR A 47 8.26 6.51 8.96
N ASP A 48 9.59 6.48 9.04
CA ASP A 48 10.46 7.34 8.25
C ASP A 48 10.14 7.26 6.74
N SER A 49 10.21 8.40 6.06
CA SER A 49 9.81 8.49 4.64
C SER A 49 10.71 7.65 3.73
N VAL A 50 12.01 7.62 3.99
CA VAL A 50 12.95 6.81 3.19
C VAL A 50 12.70 5.33 3.45
N LEU A 51 12.51 4.94 4.71
CA LEU A 51 12.17 3.56 5.05
C LEU A 51 10.85 3.13 4.40
N LEU A 52 9.83 3.99 4.37
CA LEU A 52 8.55 3.71 3.74
C LEU A 52 8.69 3.48 2.23
N LEU A 53 9.54 4.27 1.56
CA LEU A 53 9.86 4.07 0.14
C LEU A 53 10.58 2.74 -0.11
N VAL A 54 11.59 2.41 0.73
CA VAL A 54 12.33 1.15 0.63
C VAL A 54 11.41 -0.05 0.86
N LEU A 55 10.52 0.01 1.85
CA LEU A 55 9.53 -1.03 2.11
C LEU A 55 8.52 -1.15 0.96
N GLY A 56 8.08 -0.03 0.38
CA GLY A 56 7.22 -0.01 -0.80
C GLY A 56 7.89 -0.66 -2.01
N PHE A 57 9.14 -0.30 -2.29
CA PHE A 57 9.93 -0.90 -3.36
C PHE A 57 10.12 -2.40 -3.17
N ALA A 58 10.54 -2.84 -1.97
CA ALA A 58 10.74 -4.25 -1.66
C ALA A 58 9.44 -5.05 -1.77
N ALA A 59 8.32 -4.52 -1.27
CA ALA A 59 7.02 -5.16 -1.36
C ALA A 59 6.56 -5.33 -2.80
N GLY A 60 6.68 -4.28 -3.62
CA GLY A 60 6.33 -4.35 -5.03
C GLY A 60 7.25 -5.29 -5.81
N LEU A 61 8.57 -5.27 -5.55
CA LEU A 61 9.52 -6.17 -6.21
C LEU A 61 9.23 -7.65 -5.94
N VAL A 62 8.79 -7.99 -4.72
CA VAL A 62 8.33 -9.35 -4.41
C VAL A 62 7.13 -9.73 -5.28
N MET A 63 6.17 -8.83 -5.45
CA MET A 63 5.02 -9.08 -6.32
C MET A 63 5.45 -9.19 -7.78
N ASP A 64 6.35 -8.33 -8.24
CA ASP A 64 6.90 -8.36 -9.60
C ASP A 64 7.46 -9.75 -9.95
N VAL A 65 8.18 -10.40 -9.01
CA VAL A 65 8.68 -11.78 -9.19
C VAL A 65 7.55 -12.82 -9.29
N PHE A 66 6.47 -12.68 -8.53
CA PHE A 66 5.37 -13.67 -8.51
C PHE A 66 4.31 -13.46 -9.59
N TYR A 67 4.19 -12.24 -10.12
CA TYR A 67 3.29 -11.86 -11.20
C TYR A 67 4.01 -11.75 -12.55
N ASP A 68 5.31 -12.03 -12.59
CA ASP A 68 6.16 -11.97 -13.80
C ASP A 68 6.08 -10.60 -14.51
N THR A 69 6.18 -9.53 -13.71
CA THR A 69 6.18 -8.15 -14.20
C THR A 69 7.53 -7.49 -13.95
N LEU A 70 7.94 -6.58 -14.84
CA LEU A 70 9.27 -5.96 -14.82
C LEU A 70 9.34 -4.69 -13.98
N GLY A 71 8.87 -4.74 -12.72
CA GLY A 71 8.93 -3.59 -11.80
C GLY A 71 7.68 -2.72 -11.77
N ILE A 72 6.57 -3.17 -12.35
CA ILE A 72 5.30 -2.43 -12.41
C ILE A 72 4.73 -2.27 -11.00
N HIS A 73 4.72 -3.34 -10.21
CA HIS A 73 4.27 -3.29 -8.83
C HIS A 73 5.21 -2.45 -7.96
N ALA A 74 6.53 -2.61 -8.12
CA ALA A 74 7.51 -1.78 -7.44
C ALA A 74 7.27 -0.28 -7.68
N ALA A 75 7.06 0.13 -8.93
CA ALA A 75 6.79 1.52 -9.27
C ALA A 75 5.49 2.04 -8.63
N ALA A 76 4.40 1.25 -8.70
CA ALA A 76 3.12 1.63 -8.12
C ALA A 76 3.14 1.67 -6.58
N CYS A 77 3.88 0.78 -5.93
CA CYS A 77 4.06 0.81 -4.49
C CYS A 77 4.88 2.00 -4.02
N VAL A 78 5.98 2.32 -4.71
CA VAL A 78 6.82 3.48 -4.42
C VAL A 78 6.04 4.79 -4.58
N LEU A 79 5.24 4.93 -5.64
CA LEU A 79 4.39 6.10 -5.84
C LEU A 79 3.38 6.26 -4.70
N MET A 80 2.69 5.18 -4.34
CA MET A 80 1.70 5.20 -3.27
C MET A 80 2.32 5.55 -1.92
N THR A 81 3.47 4.95 -1.57
CA THR A 81 4.16 5.25 -0.31
C THR A 81 4.77 6.64 -0.28
N PHE A 82 5.24 7.14 -1.42
CA PHE A 82 5.70 8.53 -1.57
C PHE A 82 4.58 9.54 -1.28
N LEU A 83 3.38 9.31 -1.81
CA LEU A 83 2.24 10.22 -1.67
C LEU A 83 1.54 10.11 -0.31
N ARG A 84 1.72 8.99 0.40
CA ARG A 84 1.04 8.68 1.66
C ARG A 84 1.11 9.81 2.70
N PRO A 85 2.28 10.39 3.05
CA PRO A 85 2.32 11.48 4.04
C PRO A 85 1.55 12.72 3.59
N GLY A 86 1.58 13.02 2.28
CA GLY A 86 0.83 14.13 1.68
C GLY A 86 -0.67 13.90 1.72
N VAL A 87 -1.13 12.69 1.40
CA VAL A 87 -2.54 12.31 1.49
C VAL A 87 -3.04 12.39 2.92
N ILE A 88 -2.29 11.86 3.90
CA ILE A 88 -2.64 11.97 5.33
C ILE A 88 -2.84 13.44 5.72
N ARG A 89 -1.89 14.32 5.37
CA ARG A 89 -1.98 15.75 5.67
C ARG A 89 -3.16 16.45 4.97
N LEU A 90 -3.56 15.98 3.79
CA LEU A 90 -4.67 16.55 3.03
C LEU A 90 -6.03 16.21 3.64
N ILE A 91 -6.20 14.98 4.14
CA ILE A 91 -7.48 14.48 4.65
C ILE A 91 -7.67 14.70 6.16
N THR A 92 -6.58 14.84 6.92
CA THR A 92 -6.65 15.09 8.37
C THR A 92 -7.10 16.52 8.65
N PRO A 93 -8.14 16.73 9.48
CA PRO A 93 -8.54 18.05 9.94
C PRO A 93 -7.38 18.83 10.57
N ARG A 94 -7.31 20.14 10.31
CA ARG A 94 -6.22 20.98 10.83
C ARG A 94 -6.17 21.01 12.36
N SER A 95 -7.32 20.96 13.04
CA SER A 95 -7.39 20.87 14.50
C SER A 95 -6.59 19.70 15.05
N ASP A 96 -6.72 18.52 14.43
CA ASP A 96 -6.06 17.30 14.89
C ASP A 96 -4.55 17.31 14.64
N LEU A 97 -4.10 18.08 13.62
CA LEU A 97 -2.68 18.31 13.34
C LEU A 97 -2.06 19.30 14.34
N ASP A 98 -2.80 20.36 14.70
CA ASP A 98 -2.33 21.44 15.57
C ASP A 98 -2.30 21.02 17.06
N GLU A 99 -3.20 20.11 17.47
CA GLU A 99 -3.26 19.58 18.85
C GLU A 99 -2.13 18.58 19.18
N GLY A 100 -1.28 18.21 18.21
CA GLY A 100 -0.22 17.24 18.42
C GLY A 100 -0.73 15.83 18.75
N THR A 101 -1.98 15.54 18.39
CA THR A 101 -2.59 14.23 18.59
C THR A 101 -1.78 13.16 17.85
N GLN A 102 -1.47 12.05 18.54
CA GLN A 102 -0.81 10.92 17.89
C GLN A 102 -1.73 10.35 16.80
N LEU A 103 -1.35 10.59 15.54
CA LEU A 103 -2.12 10.18 14.38
C LEU A 103 -2.01 8.66 14.25
N SER A 104 -3.13 7.97 14.39
CA SER A 104 -3.19 6.53 14.20
C SER A 104 -4.50 6.15 13.53
N LEU A 105 -4.52 5.01 12.84
CA LEU A 105 -5.75 4.46 12.26
C LEU A 105 -6.85 4.27 13.32
N LYS A 106 -6.48 4.05 14.59
CA LYS A 106 -7.41 3.86 15.70
C LYS A 106 -8.02 5.18 16.19
N SER A 107 -7.25 6.26 16.19
CA SER A 107 -7.69 7.57 16.70
C SER A 107 -8.57 8.34 15.71
N MET A 108 -8.40 8.12 14.40
CA MET A 108 -9.11 8.88 13.35
C MET A 108 -10.54 8.39 13.05
N GLY A 109 -10.86 7.15 13.42
CA GLY A 109 -12.17 6.55 13.17
C GLY A 109 -12.41 6.06 11.72
N PRO A 110 -13.49 5.30 11.49
CA PRO A 110 -13.70 4.58 10.23
C PRO A 110 -13.82 5.43 8.96
N PRO A 111 -14.54 6.58 8.94
CA PRO A 111 -14.69 7.38 7.72
C PRO A 111 -13.37 7.93 7.20
N TRP A 112 -12.49 8.36 8.11
CA TRP A 112 -11.16 8.85 7.76
C TRP A 112 -10.29 7.72 7.21
N VAL A 113 -10.28 6.55 7.87
CA VAL A 113 -9.53 5.37 7.42
C VAL A 113 -9.98 4.91 6.04
N LEU A 114 -11.29 4.92 5.80
CA LEU A 114 -11.85 4.57 4.49
C LEU A 114 -11.41 5.56 3.41
N SER A 115 -11.49 6.87 3.68
CA SER A 115 -11.07 7.91 2.74
C SER A 115 -9.58 7.81 2.42
N TYR A 116 -8.75 7.64 3.45
CA TYR A 116 -7.31 7.39 3.35
C TYR A 116 -7.00 6.18 2.46
N ALA A 117 -7.63 5.03 2.74
CA ALA A 117 -7.40 3.81 2.01
C ALA A 117 -7.86 3.93 0.55
N VAL A 118 -9.06 4.45 0.31
CA VAL A 118 -9.63 4.60 -1.05
C VAL A 118 -8.73 5.48 -1.92
N VAL A 119 -8.27 6.63 -1.41
CA VAL A 119 -7.42 7.54 -2.19
C VAL A 119 -6.10 6.86 -2.59
N LEU A 120 -5.39 6.25 -1.64
CA LEU A 120 -4.09 5.63 -1.91
C LEU A 120 -4.20 4.35 -2.75
N VAL A 121 -5.20 3.51 -2.48
CA VAL A 121 -5.47 2.31 -3.28
C VAL A 121 -5.83 2.69 -4.71
N PHE A 122 -6.66 3.73 -4.90
CA PHE A 122 -7.02 4.21 -6.22
C PHE A 122 -5.79 4.71 -6.98
N ILE A 123 -4.93 5.53 -6.36
CA ILE A 123 -3.68 6.00 -6.97
C ILE A 123 -2.79 4.83 -7.37
N HIS A 124 -2.63 3.85 -6.48
CA HIS A 124 -1.84 2.65 -6.74
C HIS A 124 -2.36 1.88 -7.97
N HIS A 125 -3.66 1.55 -8.00
CA HIS A 125 -4.25 0.76 -9.08
C HIS A 125 -4.27 1.54 -10.39
N ALA A 126 -4.63 2.83 -10.36
CA ALA A 126 -4.65 3.68 -11.55
C ALA A 126 -3.26 3.73 -12.20
N PHE A 127 -2.20 3.88 -11.40
CA PHE A 127 -0.84 3.90 -11.92
C PHE A 127 -0.34 2.51 -12.37
N LEU A 128 -0.66 1.46 -11.61
CA LEU A 128 -0.34 0.07 -11.98
C LEU A 128 -0.94 -0.28 -13.34
N PHE A 129 -2.26 -0.10 -13.52
CA PHE A 129 -2.92 -0.40 -14.78
C PHE A 129 -2.49 0.52 -15.92
N PHE A 130 -2.15 1.78 -15.63
CA PHE A 130 -1.55 2.67 -16.62
C PHE A 130 -0.22 2.11 -17.15
N LEU A 131 0.65 1.61 -16.26
CA LEU A 131 1.92 1.01 -16.66
C LEU A 131 1.75 -0.34 -17.37
N GLU A 132 0.84 -1.18 -16.93
CA GLU A 132 0.52 -2.45 -17.62
C GLU A 132 -0.01 -2.19 -19.04
N ALA A 133 -0.93 -1.23 -19.19
CA ALA A 133 -1.44 -0.82 -20.50
C ALA A 133 -0.34 -0.25 -21.39
N ALA A 134 0.56 0.57 -20.83
CA ALA A 134 1.69 1.13 -21.57
C ALA A 134 2.73 0.06 -21.98
N ASN A 135 2.87 -1.02 -21.21
CA ASN A 135 3.74 -2.16 -21.51
C ASN A 135 3.09 -3.18 -22.45
N GLY A 136 1.80 -3.02 -22.79
CA GLY A 136 1.06 -3.95 -23.66
C GLY A 136 0.76 -5.30 -23.01
N SER A 137 0.67 -5.35 -21.68
CA SER A 137 0.40 -6.58 -20.92
C SER A 137 -1.08 -6.74 -20.51
N LEU A 138 -1.96 -5.86 -20.98
CA LEU A 138 -3.42 -5.91 -20.82
C LEU A 138 -4.14 -6.16 -22.16
#